data_AF-Q9EPJ2-F1
#
_entry.id   AF-Q9EPJ2-F1
#
_cell.length_a   1.000
_cell.length_b   1.000
_cell.length_c   1.000
_cell.angle_alpha   90.00
_cell.angle_beta   90.00
_cell.angle_gamma   90.00
#
_symmetry.space_group_name_H-M   'P 1'
#
loop_
_entity.id
_entity.type
_entity.pdbx_description
1 polymer ?
#
loop_
_entity_poly.entity_id
_entity_poly.type
_entity_poly.pdbx_seq_one_letter_code
_entity_poly.pdbx_strand_id
1 'polypeptide(L)'
;GEKELLFNKNSRNLEMPTNYGILINKKPKSPSKHLFSLYLEMTIVVDKALYDYLGSDSMIVTNKVIEIISLVNSVFEQFKVTIVLSSLELWSDKNKIPTVGEADELLRRFSEWKQSYLTLRPHDVAYLFIYNEQPNYMGATYPGKMCTAPYSAGITMYPKDMTLEAFSVILTQMLGLSLGISYDNPEKCHCSEKVCIMNPRAMQYTGVKTFSNCSSNDFERFKLNEGAKCLQNKPEMQRSPRAVCGNGKVEGDEICDCGSQQQCGANSCCEPTSCVLKSGKACDSMSPSATCCKDCQFFTR
;
A
#
# COMPACT_ATOMS: atom_id res chain seq x y z
N GLY A 1 -72.74 8.63 -1.43
CA GLY A 1 -72.09 9.90 -1.08
C GLY A 1 -71.21 10.30 -2.24
N GLU A 2 -71.80 10.98 -3.21
CA GLU A 2 -71.15 11.56 -4.38
C GLU A 2 -70.58 12.95 -4.03
N LYS A 3 -69.45 13.34 -4.63
CA LYS A 3 -69.44 14.42 -5.64
C LYS A 3 -68.05 14.68 -6.22
N GLU A 4 -68.07 14.66 -7.54
CA GLU A 4 -67.19 15.23 -8.56
C GLU A 4 -67.13 16.77 -8.48
N LEU A 5 -66.07 17.39 -9.03
CA LEU A 5 -66.15 18.60 -9.89
C LEU A 5 -64.77 19.03 -10.44
N LEU A 6 -64.66 18.94 -11.77
CA LEU A 6 -63.76 19.70 -12.65
C LEU A 6 -64.07 21.21 -12.62
N PHE A 7 -63.12 22.08 -12.96
CA PHE A 7 -63.21 23.33 -13.79
C PHE A 7 -61.85 24.06 -13.72
N ASN A 8 -61.02 24.25 -14.76
CA ASN A 8 -61.10 24.95 -16.06
C ASN A 8 -60.67 26.44 -16.04
N LYS A 9 -59.68 26.75 -16.90
CA LYS A 9 -59.43 27.95 -17.73
C LYS A 9 -58.95 29.31 -17.16
N ASN A 10 -57.83 29.73 -17.76
CA ASN A 10 -57.47 31.04 -18.35
C ASN A 10 -57.48 32.32 -17.48
N SER A 11 -56.33 33.01 -17.42
CA SER A 11 -56.13 34.31 -18.10
C SER A 11 -54.84 35.04 -17.72
N ARG A 12 -54.18 35.58 -18.76
CA ARG A 12 -53.54 36.90 -18.90
C ARG A 12 -52.34 37.31 -18.02
N ASN A 13 -51.26 37.58 -18.76
CA ASN A 13 -50.16 38.53 -18.56
C ASN A 13 -50.33 39.60 -17.46
N LEU A 14 -49.33 39.70 -16.58
CA LEU A 14 -48.85 40.96 -15.98
C LEU A 14 -47.33 41.03 -16.13
N GLU A 15 -46.82 42.19 -16.56
CA GLU A 15 -45.44 42.46 -16.98
C GLU A 15 -44.44 42.65 -15.81
N MET A 16 -43.21 42.12 -16.00
CA MET A 16 -41.84 42.70 -15.78
C MET A 16 -41.50 43.45 -14.46
N PRO A 17 -40.27 43.30 -13.88
CA PRO A 17 -39.03 43.53 -14.61
C PRO A 17 -37.82 42.60 -14.35
N THR A 18 -37.11 42.38 -15.45
CA THR A 18 -35.65 42.24 -15.63
C THR A 18 -34.76 42.46 -14.40
N ASN A 19 -34.08 41.37 -13.98
CA ASN A 19 -32.63 41.40 -13.75
C ASN A 19 -32.04 39.99 -13.93
N TYR A 20 -31.65 39.62 -15.16
CA TYR A 20 -30.84 38.42 -15.39
C TYR A 20 -29.40 38.71 -14.95
N GLY A 21 -29.17 38.63 -13.64
CA GLY A 21 -27.85 38.29 -13.13
C GLY A 21 -27.60 36.81 -13.42
N ILE A 22 -26.71 36.51 -14.36
CA ILE A 22 -26.22 35.15 -14.58
C ILE A 22 -25.43 34.74 -13.33
N LEU A 23 -26.12 34.13 -12.36
CA LEU A 23 -25.49 33.36 -11.31
C LEU A 23 -24.99 32.07 -11.97
N ILE A 24 -23.73 32.08 -12.40
CA ILE A 24 -22.98 30.86 -12.70
C ILE A 24 -22.97 30.06 -11.40
N ASN A 25 -23.92 29.14 -11.29
CA ASN A 25 -23.97 28.15 -10.23
C ASN A 25 -22.74 27.26 -10.42
N LYS A 26 -21.60 27.68 -9.85
CA LYS A 26 -20.43 26.83 -9.69
C LYS A 26 -20.89 25.67 -8.81
N LYS A 27 -21.34 24.58 -9.45
CA LYS A 27 -21.46 23.29 -8.79
C LYS A 27 -20.17 23.10 -7.98
N PRO A 28 -20.24 22.80 -6.68
CA PRO A 28 -19.04 22.45 -5.96
C PRO A 28 -18.44 21.27 -6.72
N LYS A 29 -17.21 21.48 -7.25
CA LYS A 29 -16.44 20.37 -7.80
C LYS A 29 -16.38 19.35 -6.68
N SER A 30 -17.00 18.19 -6.91
CA SER A 30 -16.76 17.01 -6.09
C SER A 30 -15.25 16.92 -5.90
N PRO A 31 -14.74 16.76 -4.67
CA PRO A 31 -13.32 16.51 -4.52
C PRO A 31 -13.00 15.33 -5.43
N SER A 32 -12.06 15.52 -6.35
CA SER A 32 -11.51 14.43 -7.13
C SER A 32 -11.25 13.30 -6.13
N LYS A 33 -11.92 12.15 -6.29
CA LYS A 33 -11.51 10.92 -5.62
C LYS A 33 -10.12 10.62 -6.18
N HIS A 34 -9.09 11.25 -5.62
CA HIS A 34 -7.72 10.90 -5.90
C HIS A 34 -7.60 9.44 -5.48
N LEU A 35 -7.55 8.55 -6.47
CA LEU A 35 -7.17 7.16 -6.25
C LEU A 35 -5.69 7.17 -5.87
N PHE A 36 -5.41 7.46 -4.60
CA PHE A 36 -4.07 7.31 -4.05
C PHE A 36 -3.74 5.82 -4.01
N SER A 37 -2.56 5.45 -4.51
CA SER A 37 -1.99 4.12 -4.28
C SER A 37 -1.85 3.92 -2.77
N LEU A 38 -2.25 2.75 -2.30
CA LEU A 38 -2.14 2.37 -0.90
C LEU A 38 -0.88 1.53 -0.71
N TYR A 39 -0.23 1.67 0.44
CA TYR A 39 0.94 0.90 0.81
C TYR A 39 0.63 0.13 2.10
N LEU A 40 1.00 -1.14 2.16
CA LEU A 40 0.87 -1.94 3.37
C LEU A 40 2.25 -2.34 3.85
N GLU A 41 2.73 -1.69 4.92
CA GLU A 41 4.01 -1.97 5.56
C GLU A 41 3.89 -3.23 6.44
N MET A 42 4.35 -4.35 5.92
CA MET A 42 4.23 -5.67 6.52
C MET A 42 5.53 -6.08 7.22
N THR A 43 5.42 -6.59 8.44
CA THR A 43 6.49 -7.35 9.11
C THR A 43 6.22 -8.84 8.96
N ILE A 44 7.21 -9.62 8.51
CA ILE A 44 7.12 -11.08 8.47
C ILE A 44 8.05 -11.67 9.52
N VAL A 45 7.55 -12.65 10.25
CA VAL A 45 8.32 -13.49 11.16
C VAL A 45 8.28 -14.92 10.63
N VAL A 46 9.42 -15.57 10.51
CA VAL A 46 9.53 -16.97 10.09
C VAL A 46 9.96 -17.79 11.30
N ASP A 47 9.14 -18.78 11.67
CA ASP A 47 9.46 -19.65 12.79
C ASP A 47 10.66 -20.57 12.49
N LYS A 48 11.26 -21.12 13.55
CA LYS A 48 12.46 -21.96 13.50
C LYS A 48 12.29 -23.17 12.59
N ALA A 49 11.15 -23.85 12.70
CA ALA A 49 10.89 -25.05 11.91
C ALA A 49 10.79 -24.72 10.42
N LEU A 50 10.14 -23.60 10.07
CA LEU A 50 10.07 -23.15 8.68
C LEU A 50 11.41 -22.63 8.16
N TYR A 51 12.17 -21.91 9.00
CA TYR A 51 13.53 -21.50 8.65
C TYR A 51 14.40 -22.70 8.27
N ASP A 52 14.34 -23.77 9.07
CA ASP A 52 15.08 -25.00 8.80
C ASP A 52 14.62 -25.66 7.50
N TYR A 53 13.30 -25.82 7.35
CA TYR A 53 12.68 -26.46 6.20
C TYR A 53 13.00 -25.74 4.88
N LEU A 54 13.06 -24.41 4.89
CA LEU A 54 13.34 -23.60 3.71
C LEU A 54 14.83 -23.53 3.33
N GLY A 55 15.72 -24.15 4.12
CA GLY A 55 17.13 -24.33 3.79
C GLY A 55 18.12 -23.92 4.88
N SER A 56 17.66 -23.46 6.06
CA SER A 56 18.51 -23.06 7.19
C SER A 56 19.52 -21.93 6.89
N ASP A 57 19.32 -21.19 5.80
CA ASP A 57 20.17 -20.09 5.36
C ASP A 57 19.34 -18.80 5.24
N SER A 58 19.80 -17.75 5.91
CA SER A 58 19.05 -16.49 5.99
C SER A 58 18.82 -15.83 4.62
N MET A 59 19.77 -15.94 3.68
CA MET A 59 19.64 -15.37 2.35
C MET A 59 18.65 -16.18 1.50
N ILE A 60 18.72 -17.51 1.57
CA ILE A 60 17.77 -18.40 0.88
C ILE A 60 16.35 -18.16 1.36
N VAL A 61 16.13 -18.12 2.68
CA VAL A 61 14.79 -17.88 3.26
C VAL A 61 14.29 -16.48 2.90
N THR A 62 15.15 -15.46 2.96
CA THR A 62 14.79 -14.08 2.57
C THR A 62 14.34 -14.00 1.11
N ASN A 63 15.08 -14.61 0.18
CA ASN A 63 14.71 -14.61 -1.24
C ASN A 63 13.34 -15.27 -1.49
N LYS A 64 13.05 -16.38 -0.80
CA LYS A 64 11.74 -17.04 -0.88
C LYS A 64 10.61 -16.18 -0.33
N VAL A 65 10.84 -15.46 0.78
CA VAL A 65 9.86 -14.50 1.32
C VAL A 65 9.62 -13.35 0.35
N ILE A 66 10.66 -12.82 -0.30
CA ILE A 66 10.52 -11.77 -1.32
C ILE A 66 9.69 -12.28 -2.51
N GLU A 67 9.92 -13.51 -2.95
CA GLU A 67 9.13 -14.14 -4.02
C GLU A 67 7.65 -14.27 -3.62
N ILE A 68 7.36 -14.74 -2.40
CA ILE A 68 5.99 -14.77 -1.86
C ILE A 68 5.36 -13.37 -1.90
N ILE A 69 6.06 -12.35 -1.41
CA ILE A 69 5.55 -10.95 -1.42
C ILE A 69 5.33 -10.43 -2.84
N SER A 70 6.18 -10.81 -3.80
CA SER A 70 6.01 -10.44 -5.20
C SER A 70 4.72 -11.05 -5.79
N LEU A 71 4.43 -12.31 -5.48
CA LEU A 71 3.20 -12.99 -5.88
C LEU A 71 1.96 -12.39 -5.20
N VAL A 72 2.05 -12.02 -3.93
CA VAL A 72 0.96 -11.33 -3.24
C VAL A 72 0.70 -9.94 -3.88
N ASN A 73 1.76 -9.19 -4.19
CA ASN A 73 1.66 -7.88 -4.82
C ASN A 73 0.95 -7.91 -6.18
N SER A 74 1.20 -8.94 -7.01
CA SER A 74 0.54 -9.05 -8.30
C SER A 74 -0.98 -9.21 -8.18
N VAL A 75 -1.46 -9.87 -7.13
CA VAL A 75 -2.91 -10.01 -6.87
C VAL A 75 -3.50 -8.71 -6.29
N PHE A 76 -2.77 -8.04 -5.37
CA PHE A 76 -3.22 -6.79 -4.76
C PHE A 76 -3.15 -5.56 -5.67
N GLU A 77 -2.49 -5.67 -6.83
CA GLU A 77 -2.49 -4.63 -7.87
C GLU A 77 -3.92 -4.25 -8.30
N GLN A 78 -4.86 -5.20 -8.32
CA GLN A 78 -6.28 -4.96 -8.60
C GLN A 78 -6.90 -3.89 -7.67
N PHE A 79 -6.39 -3.79 -6.43
CA PHE A 79 -6.83 -2.81 -5.43
C PHE A 79 -5.92 -1.60 -5.31
N LYS A 80 -4.87 -1.51 -6.13
CA LYS A 80 -3.81 -0.48 -6.04
C LYS A 80 -3.18 -0.44 -4.65
N VAL A 81 -3.06 -1.61 -4.02
CA VAL A 81 -2.36 -1.80 -2.75
C VAL A 81 -0.99 -2.41 -3.06
N THR A 82 0.08 -1.77 -2.60
CA THR A 82 1.43 -2.30 -2.66
C THR A 82 1.83 -2.82 -1.29
N ILE A 83 2.07 -4.11 -1.19
CA ILE A 83 2.61 -4.77 0.01
C ILE A 83 4.12 -4.53 0.06
N VAL A 84 4.58 -3.97 1.16
CA VAL A 84 5.97 -3.57 1.37
C VAL A 84 6.51 -4.35 2.55
N LEU A 85 7.57 -5.14 2.32
CA LEU A 85 8.26 -5.83 3.40
C LEU A 85 9.09 -4.83 4.21
N SER A 86 8.53 -4.35 5.31
CA SER A 86 9.16 -3.38 6.22
C SER A 86 10.22 -4.03 7.12
N SER A 87 9.99 -5.26 7.55
CA SER A 87 10.89 -6.01 8.42
C SER A 87 10.70 -7.52 8.20
N LEU A 88 11.81 -8.25 8.22
CA LEU A 88 11.83 -9.71 8.20
C LEU A 88 12.61 -10.20 9.42
N GLU A 89 11.98 -11.03 10.24
CA GLU A 89 12.60 -11.65 11.40
C GLU A 89 12.62 -13.18 11.22
N LEU A 90 13.82 -13.76 11.32
CA LEU A 90 14.02 -15.20 11.19
C LEU A 90 14.36 -15.76 12.56
N TRP A 91 13.56 -16.68 13.08
CA TRP A 91 13.84 -17.35 14.35
C TRP A 91 14.80 -18.52 14.14
N SER A 92 16.05 -18.21 13.74
CA SER A 92 17.08 -19.21 13.38
C SER A 92 17.59 -20.05 14.54
N ASP A 93 17.54 -19.54 15.79
CA ASP A 93 18.02 -20.26 16.97
C ASP A 93 16.87 -20.99 17.68
N LYS A 94 15.84 -20.23 18.04
CA LYS A 94 14.64 -20.72 18.74
C LYS A 94 13.46 -19.79 18.53
N ASN A 95 12.26 -20.36 18.58
CA ASN A 95 11.02 -19.60 18.57
C ASN A 95 10.92 -18.69 19.80
N LYS A 96 10.45 -17.46 19.63
CA LYS A 96 10.26 -16.48 20.72
C LYS A 96 8.93 -16.68 21.45
N ILE A 97 8.00 -17.40 20.83
CA ILE A 97 6.74 -17.86 21.42
C ILE A 97 6.51 -19.34 21.05
N PRO A 98 5.67 -20.09 21.79
CA PRO A 98 5.21 -21.41 21.36
C PRO A 98 4.41 -21.31 20.04
N THR A 99 4.74 -22.13 19.04
CA THR A 99 4.12 -22.13 17.71
C THR A 99 3.18 -23.31 17.44
N VAL A 100 2.86 -24.09 18.48
CA VAL A 100 1.94 -25.24 18.42
C VAL A 100 0.64 -24.89 19.15
N GLY A 101 -0.50 -25.30 18.59
CA GLY A 101 -1.82 -25.15 19.20
C GLY A 101 -2.91 -24.81 18.18
N GLU A 102 -4.06 -24.42 18.69
CA GLU A 102 -5.20 -23.98 17.87
C GLU A 102 -4.99 -22.57 17.32
N ALA A 103 -5.69 -22.26 16.22
CA ALA A 103 -5.52 -21.03 15.45
C ALA A 103 -5.68 -19.77 16.29
N ASP A 104 -6.77 -19.69 17.07
CA ASP A 104 -7.11 -18.50 17.87
C ASP A 104 -6.12 -18.27 19.02
N GLU A 105 -5.68 -19.34 19.70
CA GLU A 105 -4.70 -19.25 20.78
C GLU A 105 -3.35 -18.77 20.25
N LEU A 106 -2.92 -19.33 19.11
CA LEU A 106 -1.66 -18.97 18.48
C LEU A 106 -1.67 -17.54 17.95
N LEU A 107 -2.76 -17.11 17.31
CA LEU A 107 -2.95 -15.74 16.86
C LEU A 107 -2.91 -14.76 18.05
N ARG A 108 -3.59 -15.07 19.16
CA ARG A 108 -3.56 -14.25 20.37
C ARG A 108 -2.15 -14.12 20.94
N ARG A 109 -1.43 -15.24 21.09
CA ARG A 109 -0.03 -15.25 21.58
C ARG A 109 0.89 -14.42 20.68
N PHE A 110 0.73 -14.54 19.36
CA PHE A 110 1.52 -13.74 18.42
C PHE A 110 1.20 -12.24 18.49
N SER A 111 -0.09 -11.87 18.62
CA SER A 111 -0.50 -10.48 18.83
C SER A 111 0.09 -9.87 20.10
N GLU A 112 0.13 -10.61 21.20
CA GLU A 112 0.72 -10.17 22.48
C GLU A 112 2.25 -9.98 22.36
N TRP A 113 2.93 -10.90 21.69
CA TRP A 113 4.36 -10.77 21.40
C TRP A 113 4.64 -9.56 20.48
N LYS A 114 3.86 -9.37 19.42
CA LYS A 114 3.98 -8.22 18.51
C LYS A 114 3.85 -6.90 19.27
N GLN A 115 2.86 -6.80 20.17
CA GLN A 115 2.63 -5.57 20.94
C GLN A 115 3.78 -5.26 21.91
N SER A 116 4.42 -6.27 22.49
CA SER A 116 5.51 -6.08 23.45
C SER A 116 6.89 -5.89 22.79
N TYR A 117 7.12 -6.53 21.64
CA TYR A 117 8.44 -6.57 21.00
C TYR A 117 8.58 -5.64 19.80
N LEU A 118 7.54 -5.50 18.98
CA LEU A 118 7.58 -4.71 17.74
C LEU A 118 7.09 -3.27 17.92
N THR A 119 6.88 -2.80 19.16
CA THR A 119 6.33 -1.46 19.48
C THR A 119 7.13 -0.31 18.84
N LEU A 120 8.45 -0.48 18.73
CA LEU A 120 9.37 0.55 18.20
C LEU A 120 9.65 0.42 16.70
N ARG A 121 9.12 -0.62 16.03
CA ARG A 121 9.29 -0.83 14.60
C ARG A 121 8.00 -0.42 13.89
N PRO A 122 7.96 0.68 13.14
CA PRO A 122 6.77 1.06 12.38
C PRO A 122 6.36 -0.07 11.42
N HIS A 123 5.10 -0.51 11.54
CA HIS A 123 4.48 -1.50 10.67
C HIS A 123 2.97 -1.33 10.71
N ASP A 124 2.30 -1.64 9.60
CA ASP A 124 0.85 -1.68 9.54
C ASP A 124 0.33 -3.02 10.03
N VAL A 125 1.05 -4.11 9.73
CA VAL A 125 0.64 -5.48 10.04
C VAL A 125 1.85 -6.38 10.25
N ALA A 126 1.71 -7.41 11.08
CA ALA A 126 2.72 -8.46 11.23
C ALA A 126 2.13 -9.85 10.99
N TYR A 127 2.88 -10.72 10.34
CA TYR A 127 2.47 -12.11 10.11
C TYR A 127 3.56 -13.09 10.54
N LEU A 128 3.15 -14.16 11.20
CA LEU A 128 4.03 -15.28 11.57
C LEU A 128 3.79 -16.46 10.63
N PHE A 129 4.85 -16.87 9.92
CA PHE A 129 4.86 -18.05 9.07
C PHE A 129 5.40 -19.24 9.85
N ILE A 130 4.64 -20.33 9.85
CA ILE A 130 4.90 -21.48 10.73
C ILE A 130 4.92 -22.74 9.91
N TYR A 131 5.96 -23.56 10.06
CA TYR A 131 5.97 -24.88 9.47
C TYR A 131 5.16 -25.86 10.31
N ASN A 132 4.28 -26.60 9.65
CA ASN A 132 3.56 -27.71 10.24
C ASN A 132 3.35 -28.74 9.14
N GLU A 133 3.80 -29.98 9.32
CA GLU A 133 3.75 -31.00 8.27
C GLU A 133 2.30 -31.29 7.81
N GLN A 134 1.33 -31.29 8.72
CA GLN A 134 -0.08 -31.58 8.46
C GLN A 134 -1.00 -30.68 9.31
N PRO A 135 -1.17 -29.40 8.94
CA PRO A 135 -1.95 -28.48 9.75
C PRO A 135 -3.45 -28.70 9.54
N ASN A 136 -4.23 -28.56 10.62
CA ASN A 136 -5.70 -28.63 10.58
C ASN A 136 -6.35 -27.32 10.05
N TYR A 137 -5.58 -26.25 9.93
CA TYR A 137 -5.99 -24.94 9.42
C TYR A 137 -4.81 -24.27 8.70
N MET A 138 -5.09 -23.40 7.73
CA MET A 138 -4.04 -22.77 6.91
C MET A 138 -3.56 -21.41 7.45
N GLY A 139 -4.34 -20.76 8.31
CA GLY A 139 -3.98 -19.48 8.91
C GLY A 139 -5.13 -18.89 9.71
N ALA A 140 -4.84 -17.79 10.41
CA ALA A 140 -5.83 -16.98 11.12
C ALA A 140 -5.39 -15.52 11.21
N THR A 141 -6.36 -14.62 11.22
CA THR A 141 -6.18 -13.17 11.44
C THR A 141 -7.45 -12.60 12.05
N TYR A 142 -7.42 -11.34 12.48
CA TYR A 142 -8.61 -10.62 12.92
C TYR A 142 -9.26 -9.91 11.72
N PRO A 143 -10.44 -10.38 11.25
CA PRO A 143 -11.05 -9.82 10.06
C PRO A 143 -11.40 -8.33 10.21
N GLY A 144 -11.09 -7.52 9.20
CA GLY A 144 -11.34 -6.09 9.20
C GLY A 144 -10.54 -5.30 10.23
N LYS A 145 -9.50 -5.88 10.85
CA LYS A 145 -8.68 -5.20 11.87
C LYS A 145 -7.33 -4.71 11.40
N MET A 146 -7.13 -4.61 10.08
CA MET A 146 -5.99 -3.88 9.53
C MET A 146 -5.91 -2.46 10.12
N CYS A 147 -4.69 -1.96 10.32
CA CYS A 147 -4.40 -0.67 10.98
C CYS A 147 -4.81 -0.56 12.46
N THR A 148 -5.43 -1.59 13.05
CA THR A 148 -5.78 -1.58 14.48
C THR A 148 -4.65 -2.24 15.27
N ALA A 149 -3.80 -1.44 15.91
CA ALA A 149 -2.51 -1.88 16.48
C ALA A 149 -2.52 -3.26 17.20
N PRO A 150 -3.43 -3.57 18.15
CA PRO A 150 -3.42 -4.87 18.82
C PRO A 150 -3.85 -6.06 17.94
N TYR A 151 -4.62 -5.81 16.89
CA TYR A 151 -5.32 -6.81 16.08
C TYR A 151 -4.81 -6.89 14.64
N SER A 152 -3.97 -5.96 14.19
CA SER A 152 -3.32 -6.02 12.88
C SER A 152 -2.17 -7.02 12.91
N ALA A 153 -2.55 -8.30 12.93
CA ALA A 153 -1.67 -9.45 12.98
C ALA A 153 -2.32 -10.69 12.33
N GLY A 154 -1.50 -11.63 11.89
CA GLY A 154 -1.97 -12.93 11.40
C GLY A 154 -0.92 -14.03 11.54
N ILE A 155 -1.37 -15.26 11.36
CA ILE A 155 -0.52 -16.45 11.30
C ILE A 155 -0.84 -17.23 10.03
N THR A 156 0.15 -17.85 9.41
CA THR A 156 -0.03 -18.74 8.26
C THR A 156 0.78 -20.02 8.43
N MET A 157 0.16 -21.13 8.06
CA MET A 157 0.77 -22.46 8.11
C MET A 157 1.38 -22.79 6.76
N TYR A 158 2.58 -23.37 6.80
CA TYR A 158 3.31 -23.90 5.66
C TYR A 158 3.37 -25.42 5.78
N PRO A 159 2.46 -26.16 5.12
CA PRO A 159 2.52 -27.61 4.97
C PRO A 159 3.78 -28.11 4.28
N LYS A 160 4.11 -29.37 4.53
CA LYS A 160 5.12 -30.07 3.75
C LYS A 160 4.72 -30.13 2.27
N ASP A 161 5.74 -30.06 1.40
CA ASP A 161 5.62 -30.08 -0.07
C ASP A 161 4.76 -28.93 -0.67
N MET A 162 4.41 -27.91 0.13
CA MET A 162 3.71 -26.73 -0.37
C MET A 162 4.63 -25.90 -1.28
N THR A 163 4.07 -25.36 -2.37
CA THR A 163 4.78 -24.41 -3.24
C THR A 163 4.67 -22.98 -2.71
N LEU A 164 5.60 -22.10 -3.08
CA LEU A 164 5.54 -20.68 -2.73
C LEU A 164 4.30 -19.99 -3.34
N GLU A 165 3.84 -20.42 -4.52
CA GLU A 165 2.60 -19.96 -5.14
C GLU A 165 1.36 -20.34 -4.31
N ALA A 166 1.26 -21.58 -3.86
CA ALA A 166 0.12 -21.99 -3.02
C ALA A 166 0.13 -21.26 -1.67
N PHE A 167 1.31 -21.05 -1.09
CA PHE A 167 1.45 -20.31 0.16
C PHE A 167 1.12 -18.81 0.00
N SER A 168 1.50 -18.19 -1.12
CA SER A 168 1.15 -16.79 -1.40
C SER A 168 -0.36 -16.58 -1.53
N VAL A 169 -1.10 -17.58 -2.03
CA VAL A 169 -2.57 -17.56 -2.03
C VAL A 169 -3.14 -17.52 -0.61
N ILE A 170 -2.62 -18.36 0.31
CA ILE A 170 -3.04 -18.38 1.71
C ILE A 170 -2.76 -17.02 2.36
N LEU A 171 -1.55 -16.48 2.16
CA LEU A 171 -1.18 -15.18 2.70
C LEU A 171 -2.07 -14.06 2.14
N THR A 172 -2.38 -14.10 0.84
CA THR A 172 -3.27 -13.13 0.19
C THR A 172 -4.68 -13.20 0.78
N GLN A 173 -5.20 -14.40 1.04
CA GLN A 173 -6.50 -14.58 1.69
C GLN A 173 -6.52 -14.01 3.10
N MET A 174 -5.46 -14.26 3.88
CA MET A 174 -5.39 -13.72 5.24
C MET A 174 -5.30 -12.19 5.22
N LEU A 175 -4.46 -11.61 4.36
CA LEU A 175 -4.39 -10.16 4.18
C LEU A 175 -5.74 -9.59 3.73
N GLY A 176 -6.44 -10.28 2.82
CA GLY A 176 -7.80 -9.93 2.41
C GLY A 176 -8.75 -9.87 3.60
N LEU A 177 -8.77 -10.91 4.43
CA LEU A 177 -9.57 -10.94 5.66
C LEU A 177 -9.21 -9.78 6.59
N SER A 178 -7.92 -9.52 6.85
CA SER A 178 -7.48 -8.37 7.66
C SER A 178 -8.01 -7.04 7.10
N LEU A 179 -8.09 -6.91 5.76
CA LEU A 179 -8.63 -5.77 5.03
C LEU A 179 -10.17 -5.79 4.87
N GLY A 180 -10.86 -6.65 5.62
CA GLY A 180 -12.31 -6.71 5.66
C GLY A 180 -12.96 -7.45 4.50
N ILE A 181 -12.18 -8.15 3.68
CA ILE A 181 -12.67 -8.96 2.56
C ILE A 181 -13.06 -10.35 3.07
N SER A 182 -14.32 -10.73 2.87
CA SER A 182 -14.80 -12.06 3.27
C SER A 182 -14.48 -13.13 2.22
N TYR A 183 -14.53 -14.41 2.61
CA TYR A 183 -14.49 -15.51 1.64
C TYR A 183 -15.66 -15.42 0.65
N ASP A 184 -15.39 -15.75 -0.62
CA ASP A 184 -16.36 -15.68 -1.70
C ASP A 184 -17.45 -16.76 -1.55
N ASN A 185 -18.71 -16.36 -1.78
CA ASN A 185 -19.79 -17.31 -2.04
C ASN A 185 -19.76 -17.68 -3.54
N PRO A 186 -19.51 -18.95 -3.90
CA PRO A 186 -19.35 -19.36 -5.30
C PRO A 186 -20.59 -19.18 -6.18
N GLU A 187 -21.78 -19.00 -5.59
CA GLU A 187 -23.03 -18.76 -6.34
C GLU A 187 -23.26 -17.27 -6.63
N LYS A 188 -22.62 -16.37 -5.88
CA LYS A 188 -22.88 -14.92 -5.93
C LYS A 188 -21.67 -14.12 -6.43
N CYS A 189 -20.48 -14.61 -6.14
CA CYS A 189 -19.22 -13.92 -6.37
C CYS A 189 -18.53 -14.47 -7.61
N HIS A 190 -18.07 -13.56 -8.47
CA HIS A 190 -17.49 -13.87 -9.77
C HIS A 190 -16.18 -13.08 -9.95
N CYS A 191 -15.19 -13.70 -10.58
CA CYS A 191 -13.91 -13.12 -10.95
C CYS A 191 -13.58 -13.47 -12.42
N SER A 192 -12.53 -12.85 -12.97
CA SER A 192 -12.10 -13.10 -14.36
C SER A 192 -11.50 -14.49 -14.56
N GLU A 193 -10.90 -15.03 -13.49
CA GLU A 193 -10.18 -16.31 -13.53
C GLU A 193 -11.07 -17.48 -13.15
N LYS A 194 -10.59 -18.70 -13.42
CA LYS A 194 -11.28 -19.95 -13.10
C LYS A 194 -11.63 -20.07 -11.61
N VAL A 195 -10.78 -19.55 -10.73
CA VAL A 195 -10.98 -19.58 -9.28
C VAL A 195 -10.58 -18.24 -8.70
N CYS A 196 -11.46 -17.67 -7.87
CA CYS A 196 -11.22 -16.40 -7.21
C CYS A 196 -10.30 -16.58 -6.01
N ILE A 197 -9.48 -15.58 -5.72
CA ILE A 197 -8.48 -15.66 -4.65
C ILE A 197 -9.13 -15.90 -3.28
N MET A 198 -10.31 -15.33 -3.02
CA MET A 198 -11.07 -15.51 -1.77
C MET A 198 -11.95 -16.77 -1.80
N ASN A 199 -11.72 -17.72 -2.71
CA ASN A 199 -12.30 -19.06 -2.59
C ASN A 199 -11.47 -19.87 -1.56
N PRO A 200 -12.08 -20.50 -0.53
CA PRO A 200 -11.35 -21.27 0.47
C PRO A 200 -10.49 -22.42 -0.08
N ARG A 201 -10.72 -22.89 -1.32
CA ARG A 201 -9.94 -23.93 -1.99
C ARG A 201 -8.96 -23.39 -3.03
N ALA A 202 -8.80 -22.07 -3.15
CA ALA A 202 -8.01 -21.46 -4.22
C ALA A 202 -6.57 -21.97 -4.29
N MET A 203 -5.94 -22.26 -3.14
CA MET A 203 -4.58 -22.81 -3.06
C MET A 203 -4.40 -24.17 -3.75
N GLN A 204 -5.49 -24.93 -3.94
CA GLN A 204 -5.46 -26.24 -4.62
C GLN A 204 -5.44 -26.12 -6.15
N TYR A 205 -5.64 -24.91 -6.68
CA TYR A 205 -5.67 -24.66 -8.12
C TYR A 205 -4.38 -23.99 -8.56
N THR A 206 -3.84 -24.42 -9.69
CA THR A 206 -2.68 -23.80 -10.34
C THR A 206 -3.08 -22.60 -11.19
N GLY A 207 -2.19 -21.62 -11.32
CA GLY A 207 -2.35 -20.50 -12.25
C GLY A 207 -2.95 -19.24 -11.60
N VAL A 208 -3.18 -18.23 -12.43
CA VAL A 208 -3.56 -16.87 -11.99
C VAL A 208 -4.92 -16.88 -11.29
N LYS A 209 -5.03 -16.06 -10.24
CA LYS A 209 -6.24 -15.87 -9.43
C LYS A 209 -6.43 -14.37 -9.22
N THR A 210 -7.67 -13.92 -9.29
CA THR A 210 -8.03 -12.50 -9.09
C THR A 210 -9.06 -12.37 -7.99
N PHE A 211 -9.21 -11.16 -7.45
CA PHE A 211 -10.28 -10.85 -6.50
C PHE A 211 -11.61 -10.77 -7.22
N SER A 212 -12.66 -11.26 -6.56
CA SER A 212 -14.02 -11.23 -7.10
C SER A 212 -14.63 -9.81 -7.05
N ASN A 213 -15.78 -9.66 -7.69
CA ASN A 213 -16.64 -8.49 -7.52
C ASN A 213 -17.08 -8.28 -6.05
N CYS A 214 -17.37 -9.37 -5.30
CA CYS A 214 -17.68 -9.30 -3.87
C CYS A 214 -16.49 -8.76 -3.08
N SER A 215 -15.29 -9.27 -3.37
CA SER A 215 -14.06 -8.83 -2.72
C SER A 215 -13.80 -7.34 -2.91
N SER A 216 -14.06 -6.83 -4.11
CA SER A 216 -13.93 -5.41 -4.43
C SER A 216 -14.91 -4.54 -3.64
N ASN A 217 -16.16 -4.99 -3.50
CA ASN A 217 -17.17 -4.30 -2.70
C ASN A 217 -16.83 -4.30 -1.20
N ASP A 218 -16.33 -5.41 -0.68
CA ASP A 218 -15.89 -5.52 0.71
C ASP A 218 -14.73 -4.57 1.01
N PHE A 219 -13.73 -4.54 0.13
CA PHE A 219 -12.57 -3.68 0.28
C PHE A 219 -12.93 -2.19 0.24
N GLU A 220 -13.82 -1.79 -0.68
CA GLU A 220 -14.29 -0.40 -0.74
C GLU A 220 -15.09 -0.03 0.52
N ARG A 221 -15.90 -0.93 1.08
CA ARG A 221 -16.58 -0.71 2.36
C ARG A 221 -15.59 -0.57 3.51
N PHE A 222 -14.55 -1.41 3.57
CA PHE A 222 -13.51 -1.32 4.57
C PHE A 222 -12.80 0.04 4.54
N LYS A 223 -12.40 0.50 3.34
CA LYS A 223 -11.76 1.82 3.15
C LYS A 223 -12.62 2.97 3.65
N LEU A 224 -13.94 2.90 3.48
CA LEU A 224 -14.88 3.94 3.90
C LEU A 224 -15.17 3.92 5.42
N ASN A 225 -15.26 2.74 6.04
CA ASN A 225 -15.79 2.57 7.40
C ASN A 225 -14.74 2.48 8.50
N GLU A 226 -13.70 1.65 8.33
CA GLU A 226 -12.68 1.41 9.37
C GLU A 226 -11.38 2.16 9.08
N GLY A 227 -11.31 2.80 7.90
CA GLY A 227 -10.25 3.72 7.52
C GLY A 227 -8.93 3.00 7.26
N ALA A 228 -8.61 2.80 5.98
CA ALA A 228 -7.27 2.40 5.52
C ALA A 228 -6.20 3.50 5.75
N LYS A 229 -6.28 4.23 6.88
CA LYS A 229 -5.47 5.44 7.16
C LYS A 229 -3.98 5.10 7.25
N CYS A 230 -3.64 3.97 7.86
CA CYS A 230 -2.25 3.51 7.91
C CYS A 230 -1.73 3.12 6.52
N LEU A 231 -2.61 2.86 5.55
CA LEU A 231 -2.18 2.46 4.21
C LEU A 231 -1.89 3.65 3.27
N GLN A 232 -2.01 4.89 3.76
CA GLN A 232 -1.91 6.08 2.92
C GLN A 232 -0.50 6.70 2.93
N ASN A 233 0.35 6.35 3.90
CA ASN A 233 1.73 6.83 3.88
C ASN A 233 2.55 6.07 2.85
N LYS A 234 3.32 6.83 2.07
CA LYS A 234 4.38 6.25 1.26
C LYS A 234 5.51 5.78 2.21
N PRO A 235 5.96 4.50 2.11
CA PRO A 235 7.02 3.96 2.95
C PRO A 235 8.28 4.80 2.91
N GLU A 236 9.02 4.86 4.02
CA GLU A 236 10.21 5.72 4.13
C GLU A 236 11.30 5.35 3.11
N MET A 237 11.46 4.06 2.76
CA MET A 237 12.40 3.63 1.71
C MET A 237 12.05 4.18 0.32
N GLN A 238 10.79 4.60 0.10
CA GLN A 238 10.35 5.23 -1.15
C GLN A 238 10.19 6.75 -1.05
N ARG A 239 10.47 7.35 0.12
CA ARG A 239 10.71 8.79 0.15
C ARG A 239 12.05 8.99 -0.53
N SER A 240 12.08 9.80 -1.58
CA SER A 240 13.34 10.23 -2.17
C SER A 240 14.28 10.66 -1.03
N PRO A 241 15.57 10.32 -1.07
CA PRO A 241 16.52 10.83 -0.08
C PRO A 241 16.29 12.34 0.07
N ARG A 242 16.31 12.84 1.32
CA ARG A 242 16.22 14.29 1.54
C ARG A 242 17.30 14.93 0.66
N ALA A 243 16.92 15.92 -0.15
CA ALA A 243 17.86 16.65 -0.98
C ALA A 243 19.05 17.13 -0.12
N VAL A 244 20.27 16.88 -0.59
CA VAL A 244 21.48 17.22 0.14
C VAL A 244 22.27 18.25 -0.66
N CYS A 245 22.05 19.51 -0.32
CA CYS A 245 22.79 20.60 -0.94
C CYS A 245 24.30 20.46 -0.71
N GLY A 246 25.06 20.50 -1.80
CA GLY A 246 26.51 20.42 -1.81
C GLY A 246 27.05 19.02 -2.13
N ASN A 247 26.20 18.11 -2.60
CA ASN A 247 26.62 16.78 -3.07
C ASN A 247 26.88 16.73 -4.59
N GLY A 248 26.68 17.85 -5.30
CA GLY A 248 26.87 17.99 -6.74
C GLY A 248 25.73 17.42 -7.59
N LYS A 249 24.56 17.14 -6.99
CA LYS A 249 23.37 16.65 -7.69
C LYS A 249 22.19 17.52 -7.33
N VAL A 250 21.49 18.02 -8.35
CA VAL A 250 20.26 18.80 -8.14
C VAL A 250 19.14 17.85 -7.68
N GLU A 251 18.73 17.97 -6.43
CA GLU A 251 17.73 17.11 -5.78
C GLU A 251 16.57 17.95 -5.18
N GLY A 252 15.35 17.43 -5.21
CA GLY A 252 14.19 18.10 -4.60
C GLY A 252 13.88 19.47 -5.20
N ASP A 253 13.96 20.51 -4.36
CA ASP A 253 13.65 21.91 -4.70
C ASP A 253 14.91 22.74 -5.05
N GLU A 254 16.07 22.10 -5.15
CA GLU A 254 17.33 22.75 -5.54
C GLU A 254 17.28 23.23 -6.99
N ILE A 255 17.89 24.39 -7.26
CA ILE A 255 17.97 24.94 -8.62
C ILE A 255 19.32 24.54 -9.27
N CYS A 256 20.35 24.40 -8.44
CA CYS A 256 21.70 24.03 -8.82
C CYS A 256 22.41 23.37 -7.63
N ASP A 257 23.40 22.52 -7.89
CA ASP A 257 24.31 22.01 -6.85
C ASP A 257 25.71 21.87 -7.46
N CYS A 258 26.65 22.68 -6.95
CA CYS A 258 28.04 22.75 -7.39
C CYS A 258 29.01 21.95 -6.50
N GLY A 259 28.49 21.11 -5.60
CA GLY A 259 29.26 20.41 -4.58
C GLY A 259 29.54 21.28 -3.35
N SER A 260 30.46 20.81 -2.51
CA SER A 260 30.84 21.49 -1.25
C SER A 260 31.38 22.90 -1.50
N GLN A 261 31.43 23.73 -0.46
CA GLN A 261 31.93 25.10 -0.53
C GLN A 261 33.36 25.22 -1.12
N GLN A 262 34.19 24.19 -0.97
CA GLN A 262 35.54 24.14 -1.53
C GLN A 262 35.55 23.76 -3.01
N GLN A 263 34.61 22.91 -3.43
CA GLN A 263 34.45 22.47 -4.83
C GLN A 263 33.76 23.56 -5.66
N CYS A 264 32.84 24.30 -5.03
CA CYS A 264 32.13 25.40 -5.64
C CYS A 264 33.07 26.62 -5.75
N GLY A 265 33.78 26.72 -6.87
CA GLY A 265 34.71 27.82 -7.14
C GLY A 265 34.03 29.20 -7.13
N ALA A 266 34.82 30.26 -6.98
CA ALA A 266 34.32 31.64 -6.92
C ALA A 266 33.47 32.03 -8.15
N ASN A 267 33.78 31.46 -9.32
CA ASN A 267 33.10 31.70 -10.59
C ASN A 267 31.81 30.87 -10.77
N SER A 268 31.44 30.02 -9.80
CA SER A 268 30.21 29.22 -9.85
C SER A 268 28.97 30.12 -9.88
N CYS A 269 28.00 29.72 -10.70
CA CYS A 269 26.69 30.35 -10.79
C CYS A 269 25.79 30.00 -9.61
N CYS A 270 26.15 28.95 -8.87
CA CYS A 270 25.41 28.41 -7.75
C CYS A 270 25.97 28.88 -6.39
N GLU A 271 25.07 29.11 -5.43
CA GLU A 271 25.42 29.37 -4.04
C GLU A 271 25.53 28.04 -3.25
N PRO A 272 26.73 27.63 -2.81
CA PRO A 272 26.97 26.29 -2.26
C PRO A 272 26.25 25.99 -0.95
N THR A 273 25.80 26.98 -0.19
CA THR A 273 25.10 26.74 1.09
C THR A 273 23.59 26.60 0.93
N SER A 274 23.03 27.09 -0.17
CA SER A 274 21.58 27.16 -0.38
C SER A 274 21.12 26.50 -1.66
N CYS A 275 22.03 26.07 -2.54
CA CYS A 275 21.73 25.36 -3.79
C CYS A 275 20.72 26.10 -4.68
N VAL A 276 20.86 27.42 -4.67
CA VAL A 276 20.13 28.37 -5.52
C VAL A 276 21.12 29.18 -6.34
N LEU A 277 20.65 29.73 -7.46
CA LEU A 277 21.46 30.61 -8.28
C LEU A 277 21.83 31.88 -7.52
N LYS A 278 23.08 32.34 -7.68
CA LYS A 278 23.52 33.63 -7.18
C LYS A 278 22.75 34.76 -7.87
N SER A 279 22.67 35.91 -7.19
CA SER A 279 21.97 37.09 -7.73
C SER A 279 22.48 37.48 -9.12
N GLY A 280 21.56 37.71 -10.06
CA GLY A 280 21.86 38.07 -11.45
C GLY A 280 22.32 36.91 -12.35
N LYS A 281 22.30 35.67 -11.87
CA LYS A 281 22.61 34.47 -12.66
C LYS A 281 21.31 33.79 -13.12
N ALA A 282 21.24 33.36 -14.37
CA ALA A 282 20.04 32.78 -14.96
C ALA A 282 20.11 31.24 -15.06
N CYS A 283 21.31 30.67 -15.10
CA CYS A 283 21.53 29.24 -15.24
C CYS A 283 22.85 28.81 -14.59
N ASP A 284 23.02 27.49 -14.42
CA ASP A 284 24.25 26.86 -13.96
C ASP A 284 24.65 25.72 -14.91
N SER A 285 25.95 25.57 -15.16
CA SER A 285 26.49 24.58 -16.11
C SER A 285 26.49 23.14 -15.58
N MET A 286 26.19 22.91 -14.30
CA MET A 286 26.06 21.57 -13.71
C MET A 286 24.59 21.15 -13.53
N SER A 287 23.63 22.03 -13.85
CA SER A 287 22.22 21.70 -13.88
C SER A 287 21.89 20.73 -15.04
N PRO A 288 20.90 19.83 -14.93
CA PRO A 288 20.46 18.95 -16.03
C PRO A 288 20.03 19.69 -17.32
N SER A 289 19.79 21.00 -17.23
CA SER A 289 19.46 21.92 -18.32
C SER A 289 20.68 22.62 -18.95
N ALA A 290 21.90 22.24 -18.57
CA ALA A 290 23.17 22.92 -18.87
C ALA A 290 23.55 23.03 -20.34
N THR A 291 22.89 22.32 -21.26
CA THR A 291 23.19 22.38 -22.70
C THR A 291 23.06 23.80 -23.27
N CYS A 292 22.34 24.69 -22.57
CA CYS A 292 22.09 26.06 -22.98
C CYS A 292 22.69 27.13 -22.05
N CYS A 293 23.66 26.81 -21.17
CA CYS A 293 24.21 27.76 -20.21
C CYS A 293 25.67 28.13 -20.50
N LYS A 294 25.97 29.42 -20.63
CA LYS A 294 27.34 29.95 -20.73
C LYS A 294 27.48 31.21 -19.89
N ASP A 295 28.54 31.32 -19.10
CA ASP A 295 28.81 32.45 -18.21
C ASP A 295 27.61 32.80 -17.28
N CYS A 296 26.90 31.75 -16.84
CA CYS A 296 25.69 31.83 -16.02
C CYS A 296 24.47 32.50 -16.69
N GLN A 297 24.46 32.57 -18.02
CA GLN A 297 23.35 33.08 -18.83
C GLN A 297 22.92 32.05 -19.86
N PHE A 298 21.63 32.04 -20.17
CA PHE A 298 21.12 31.20 -21.25
C PHE A 298 21.60 31.73 -22.60
N PHE A 299 21.91 30.84 -23.54
CA PHE A 299 22.08 31.24 -24.92
C PHE A 299 20.78 31.84 -25.45
N THR A 300 20.80 33.13 -25.80
CA THR A 300 19.81 33.71 -26.70
C THR A 300 20.23 33.39 -28.13
N ARG A 301 19.35 32.70 -28.84
CA ARG A 301 19.51 32.42 -30.27
C ARG A 301 19.32 33.69 -31.10
#